data_AF-A0A6P1ZWH8-F1
#
_entry.id   AF-A0A6P1ZWH8-F1
#
_cell.length_a   1.000
_cell.length_b   1.000
_cell.length_c   1.000
_cell.angle_alpha   90.00
_cell.angle_beta   90.00
_cell.angle_gamma   90.00
#
_symmetry.space_group_name_H-M   'P 1'
#
loop_
_entity.id
_entity.type
_entity.pdbx_description
1 polymer ?
#
loop_
_entity_poly.entity_id
_entity_poly.type
_entity_poly.pdbx_seq_one_letter_code
_entity_poly.pdbx_strand_id
1 'polypeptide(L)'
;MTNGIYTLANDYVYNQLVALLNSIEANVGQDVPVCVIAYNDQVDRVRAEVASRKNVTLLENPEIFADWEEFSYQVWQSHKTAIQLWQAKGIKKFYRVGENRRYCAFDPRSQFDKFIYLDADTLVMQPLDFVFEQLDDHDFVVYDFQYKDPSHIFNLSSDRLLELFSKERIESEIFCSGFYASKRGTFPPEQRDWLLSQLRNGDSDVLYMAAPNQSVLNYMRMTANVSFYNFAQNLADDKVTGCCVTSPHFENVNNIIYDKGNKLTYLHYIGLSSKLFNKVCEGENIDFPYRDVFLHYRYLHEPDKRPKFTTKAKAYNAPPSLATKVLKKLGLTGGGK
;
A
#
# COMPACT_ATOMS: atom_id res chain seq x y z
N MET A 1 11.65 -23.39 -3.10
CA MET A 1 11.50 -21.94 -2.95
C MET A 1 10.09 -21.58 -3.36
N THR A 2 9.32 -20.92 -2.50
CA THR A 2 7.91 -20.59 -2.77
C THR A 2 7.77 -19.10 -3.05
N ASN A 3 7.29 -18.76 -4.24
CA ASN A 3 6.96 -17.38 -4.61
C ASN A 3 5.48 -17.11 -4.33
N GLY A 4 5.14 -15.89 -3.92
CA GLY A 4 3.74 -15.51 -3.79
C GLY A 4 3.53 -14.03 -3.49
N ILE A 5 2.27 -13.65 -3.34
CA ILE A 5 1.86 -12.26 -3.16
C ILE A 5 1.29 -12.07 -1.76
N TYR A 6 1.75 -11.05 -1.04
CA TYR A 6 1.08 -10.57 0.17
C TYR A 6 0.20 -9.36 -0.15
N THR A 7 -0.93 -9.28 0.52
CA THR A 7 -1.72 -8.04 0.63
C THR A 7 -2.20 -7.87 2.06
N LEU A 8 -2.67 -6.69 2.44
CA LEU A 8 -3.16 -6.38 3.78
C LEU A 8 -4.60 -5.89 3.70
N ALA A 9 -5.51 -6.55 4.40
CA ALA A 9 -6.93 -6.20 4.33
C ALA A 9 -7.71 -6.46 5.63
N ASN A 10 -8.84 -5.78 5.73
CA ASN A 10 -9.96 -6.08 6.63
C ASN A 10 -11.28 -5.88 5.89
N ASP A 11 -12.39 -6.10 6.59
CA ASP A 11 -13.73 -6.01 6.02
C ASP A 11 -14.08 -4.61 5.50
N TYR A 12 -13.40 -3.56 5.98
CA TYR A 12 -13.61 -2.19 5.53
C TYR A 12 -13.07 -1.95 4.11
N VAL A 13 -11.97 -2.61 3.73
CA VAL A 13 -11.35 -2.54 2.40
C VAL A 13 -11.68 -3.77 1.53
N TYR A 14 -12.70 -4.54 1.93
CA TYR A 14 -13.11 -5.78 1.27
C TYR A 14 -13.32 -5.61 -0.24
N ASN A 15 -13.96 -4.52 -0.68
CA ASN A 15 -14.22 -4.33 -2.11
C ASN A 15 -12.91 -4.15 -2.90
N GLN A 16 -11.93 -3.47 -2.34
CA GLN A 16 -10.61 -3.33 -2.96
C GLN A 16 -9.86 -4.66 -2.96
N LEU A 17 -9.89 -5.42 -1.86
CA LEU A 17 -9.31 -6.76 -1.80
C LEU A 17 -9.86 -7.67 -2.92
N VAL A 18 -11.19 -7.75 -3.08
CA VAL A 18 -11.80 -8.60 -4.12
C VAL A 18 -11.37 -8.16 -5.51
N ALA A 19 -11.31 -6.85 -5.77
CA ALA A 19 -10.86 -6.33 -7.06
C ALA A 19 -9.38 -6.69 -7.32
N LEU A 20 -8.50 -6.55 -6.33
CA LEU A 20 -7.10 -6.97 -6.41
C LEU A 20 -6.99 -8.47 -6.71
N LEU A 21 -7.64 -9.33 -5.92
CA LEU A 21 -7.59 -10.79 -6.10
C LEU A 21 -8.07 -11.21 -7.49
N ASN A 22 -9.17 -10.62 -7.98
CA ASN A 22 -9.69 -10.89 -9.31
C ASN A 22 -8.75 -10.38 -10.42
N SER A 23 -8.05 -9.26 -10.21
CA SER A 23 -7.05 -8.77 -11.17
C SER A 23 -5.81 -9.67 -11.24
N ILE A 24 -5.37 -10.20 -10.10
CA ILE A 24 -4.28 -11.20 -10.04
C ILE A 24 -4.71 -12.46 -10.79
N GLU A 25 -5.90 -12.96 -10.51
CA GLU A 25 -6.44 -14.16 -11.16
C GLU A 25 -6.53 -13.99 -12.69
N ALA A 26 -7.04 -12.85 -13.16
CA ALA A 26 -7.25 -12.57 -14.57
C ALA A 26 -5.96 -12.30 -15.35
N ASN A 27 -4.97 -11.64 -14.72
CA ASN A 27 -3.82 -11.08 -15.43
C ASN A 27 -2.48 -11.75 -15.10
N VAL A 28 -2.40 -12.51 -14.01
CA VAL A 28 -1.20 -13.25 -13.60
C VAL A 28 -1.46 -14.76 -13.70
N GLY A 29 -2.55 -15.22 -13.11
CA GLY A 29 -2.97 -16.63 -13.20
C GLY A 29 -3.79 -17.10 -12.02
N GLN A 30 -4.59 -18.14 -12.25
CA GLN A 30 -5.53 -18.70 -11.25
C GLN A 30 -4.84 -19.44 -10.10
N ASP A 31 -3.60 -19.89 -10.29
CA ASP A 31 -2.86 -20.70 -9.31
C ASP A 31 -1.84 -19.89 -8.52
N VAL A 32 -1.74 -18.57 -8.73
CA VAL A 32 -0.77 -17.70 -8.05
C VAL A 32 -1.07 -17.67 -6.56
N PRO A 33 -0.14 -18.09 -5.68
CA PRO A 33 -0.37 -18.05 -4.24
C PRO A 33 -0.50 -16.62 -3.72
N VAL A 34 -1.58 -16.32 -3.00
CA VAL A 34 -1.79 -15.02 -2.33
C VAL A 34 -2.01 -15.24 -0.83
N CYS A 35 -1.36 -14.44 0.01
CA CYS A 35 -1.67 -14.34 1.43
C CYS A 35 -2.32 -12.99 1.72
N VAL A 36 -3.51 -13.01 2.31
CA VAL A 36 -4.11 -11.81 2.88
C VAL A 36 -3.67 -11.73 4.34
N ILE A 37 -2.98 -10.66 4.73
CA ILE A 37 -2.63 -10.36 6.10
C ILE A 37 -3.80 -9.62 6.74
N ALA A 38 -4.27 -10.10 7.89
CA ALA A 38 -5.35 -9.46 8.64
C ALA A 38 -4.88 -8.10 9.21
N TYR A 39 -5.44 -6.99 8.71
CA TYR A 39 -5.14 -5.64 9.19
C TYR A 39 -5.54 -5.46 10.67
N ASN A 40 -6.68 -6.02 11.05
CA ASN A 40 -7.21 -6.05 12.41
C ASN A 40 -8.14 -7.27 12.54
N ASP A 41 -8.89 -7.35 13.64
CA ASP A 41 -9.76 -8.51 13.92
C ASP A 41 -11.09 -8.48 13.15
N GLN A 42 -11.39 -7.42 12.38
CA GLN A 42 -12.62 -7.29 11.58
C GLN A 42 -12.41 -7.89 10.19
N VAL A 43 -12.37 -9.21 10.08
CA VAL A 43 -12.00 -9.94 8.85
C VAL A 43 -13.00 -11.04 8.49
N ASP A 44 -14.26 -10.95 8.90
CA ASP A 44 -15.24 -12.01 8.64
C ASP A 44 -15.58 -12.14 7.14
N ARG A 45 -15.74 -11.01 6.45
CA ARG A 45 -15.96 -11.01 4.99
C ARG A 45 -14.70 -11.45 4.26
N VAL A 46 -13.54 -10.97 4.71
CA VAL A 46 -12.24 -11.39 4.16
C VAL A 46 -12.06 -12.90 4.31
N ARG A 47 -12.35 -13.46 5.49
CA ARG A 47 -12.23 -14.90 5.75
C ARG A 47 -13.15 -15.72 4.86
N ALA A 48 -14.40 -15.28 4.67
CA ALA A 48 -15.34 -15.94 3.77
C ALA A 48 -14.86 -15.92 2.31
N GLU A 49 -14.34 -14.79 1.84
CA GLU A 49 -13.77 -14.65 0.50
C GLU A 49 -12.55 -15.56 0.30
N VAL A 50 -11.62 -15.55 1.25
CA VAL A 50 -10.42 -16.39 1.19
C VAL A 50 -10.81 -17.86 1.18
N ALA A 51 -11.75 -18.30 2.02
CA ALA A 51 -12.21 -19.68 2.08
C ALA A 51 -12.85 -20.18 0.76
N SER A 52 -13.33 -19.27 -0.08
CA SER A 52 -13.89 -19.61 -1.40
C SER A 52 -12.82 -19.84 -2.49
N ARG A 53 -11.55 -19.55 -2.21
CA ARG A 53 -10.45 -19.55 -3.18
C ARG A 53 -9.40 -20.59 -2.80
N LYS A 54 -8.90 -21.35 -3.79
CA LYS A 54 -7.96 -22.46 -3.53
C LYS A 54 -6.52 -22.01 -3.28
N ASN A 55 -6.13 -20.90 -3.89
CA ASN A 55 -4.78 -20.34 -3.93
C ASN A 55 -4.60 -19.13 -3.02
N VAL A 56 -5.61 -18.78 -2.21
CA VAL A 56 -5.56 -17.64 -1.29
C VAL A 56 -5.61 -18.15 0.14
N THR A 57 -4.70 -17.65 0.98
CA THR A 57 -4.66 -17.92 2.43
C THR A 57 -4.86 -16.63 3.21
N LEU A 58 -5.26 -16.76 4.49
CA LEU A 58 -5.43 -15.65 5.41
C LEU A 58 -4.45 -15.84 6.58
N LEU A 59 -3.55 -14.87 6.76
CA LEU A 59 -2.65 -14.82 7.91
C LEU A 59 -3.37 -14.10 9.06
N GLU A 60 -3.70 -14.86 10.09
CA GLU A 60 -4.29 -14.41 11.37
C GLU A 60 -3.44 -14.95 12.53
N ASN A 61 -2.17 -14.56 12.60
CA ASN A 61 -1.25 -15.04 13.63
C ASN A 61 -0.87 -13.91 14.61
N PRO A 62 -1.47 -13.86 15.81
CA PRO A 62 -1.19 -12.82 16.81
C PRO A 62 0.28 -12.77 17.25
N GLU A 63 0.99 -13.89 17.28
CA GLU A 63 2.40 -13.92 17.69
C GLU A 63 3.29 -13.22 16.66
N ILE A 64 3.06 -13.47 15.36
CA ILE A 64 3.78 -12.76 14.29
C ILE A 64 3.41 -11.26 14.33
N PHE A 65 2.14 -10.93 14.54
CA PHE A 65 1.69 -9.55 14.60
C PHE A 65 2.33 -8.80 15.77
N ALA A 66 2.38 -9.40 16.95
CA ALA A 66 2.90 -8.76 18.16
C ALA A 66 4.35 -8.29 17.96
N ASP A 67 5.22 -9.11 17.37
CA ASP A 67 6.63 -8.77 17.15
C ASP A 67 6.80 -7.53 16.25
N TRP A 68 5.98 -7.41 15.20
CA TRP A 68 6.05 -6.29 14.26
C TRP A 68 5.31 -5.05 14.75
N GLU A 69 4.21 -5.23 15.47
CA GLU A 69 3.50 -4.13 16.13
C GLU A 69 4.36 -3.50 17.22
N GLU A 70 5.05 -4.31 18.03
CA GLU A 70 5.97 -3.83 19.07
C GLU A 70 7.20 -3.15 18.46
N PHE A 71 7.81 -3.72 17.43
CA PHE A 71 8.89 -3.06 16.69
C PHE A 71 8.47 -1.67 16.22
N SER A 72 7.33 -1.57 15.52
CA SER A 72 6.83 -0.28 15.04
C SER A 72 6.49 0.67 16.18
N TYR A 73 5.94 0.16 17.29
CA TYR A 73 5.69 0.99 18.47
C TYR A 73 6.99 1.60 19.01
N GLN A 74 8.05 0.79 19.17
CA GLN A 74 9.36 1.27 19.64
C GLN A 74 10.01 2.27 18.69
N VAL A 75 9.84 2.10 17.37
CA VAL A 75 10.29 3.09 16.38
C VAL A 75 9.66 4.46 16.69
N TRP A 76 8.35 4.53 16.92
CA TRP A 76 7.69 5.82 17.15
C TRP A 76 7.80 6.33 18.58
N GLN A 77 8.10 5.47 19.56
CA GLN A 77 8.51 5.90 20.89
C GLN A 77 9.87 6.63 20.87
N SER A 78 10.77 6.26 19.95
CA SER A 78 12.06 6.96 19.82
C SER A 78 11.92 8.39 19.29
N HIS A 79 10.83 8.69 18.57
CA HIS A 79 10.57 10.00 18.00
C HIS A 79 10.02 10.98 19.05
N LYS A 80 10.76 12.07 19.32
CA LYS A 80 10.50 13.04 20.42
C LYS A 80 9.06 13.56 20.52
N THR A 81 8.44 13.85 19.38
CA THR A 81 7.13 14.54 19.30
C THR A 81 5.99 13.73 18.66
N ALA A 82 6.26 12.54 18.12
CA ALA A 82 5.28 11.85 17.26
C ALA A 82 4.02 11.44 18.02
N ILE A 83 4.20 10.78 19.16
CA ILE A 83 3.10 10.31 20.00
C ILE A 83 2.26 11.49 20.50
N GLN A 84 2.90 12.58 20.97
CA GLN A 84 2.18 13.77 21.45
C GLN A 84 1.39 14.44 20.32
N LEU A 85 1.97 14.57 19.13
CA LEU A 85 1.30 15.16 17.97
C LEU A 85 0.11 14.33 17.51
N TRP A 86 0.20 13.00 17.55
CA TRP A 86 -0.92 12.12 17.24
C TRP A 86 -2.03 12.21 18.30
N GLN A 87 -1.67 12.21 19.58
CA GLN A 87 -2.62 12.40 20.69
C GLN A 87 -3.36 13.75 20.59
N ALA A 88 -2.64 14.82 20.26
CA ALA A 88 -3.23 16.15 20.04
C ALA A 88 -4.22 16.18 18.85
N LYS A 89 -4.05 15.28 17.87
CA LYS A 89 -4.99 15.05 16.76
C LYS A 89 -6.14 14.08 17.12
N GLY A 90 -6.24 13.66 18.38
CA GLY A 90 -7.28 12.75 18.88
C GLY A 90 -7.02 11.27 18.57
N ILE A 91 -5.82 10.91 18.11
CA ILE A 91 -5.43 9.52 17.86
C ILE A 91 -5.10 8.87 19.21
N LYS A 92 -5.98 7.96 19.68
CA LYS A 92 -5.91 7.35 21.02
C LYS A 92 -5.05 6.09 21.10
N LYS A 93 -4.83 5.41 19.98
CA LYS A 93 -3.99 4.21 19.86
C LYS A 93 -2.75 4.57 19.05
N PHE A 94 -1.73 3.71 19.05
CA PHE A 94 -0.62 3.85 18.13
C PHE A 94 -1.17 4.01 16.68
N TYR A 95 -0.71 5.03 15.96
CA TYR A 95 -1.36 5.44 14.72
C TYR A 95 -1.12 4.40 13.62
N ARG A 96 -2.21 3.91 13.00
CA ARG A 96 -2.16 2.93 11.90
C ARG A 96 -1.40 1.63 12.24
N VAL A 97 -1.50 1.13 13.47
CA VAL A 97 -0.83 -0.11 13.92
C VAL A 97 -0.98 -1.25 12.91
N GLY A 98 -2.22 -1.51 12.47
CA GLY A 98 -2.54 -2.60 11.55
C GLY A 98 -1.81 -2.53 10.21
N GLU A 99 -1.44 -1.33 9.74
CA GLU A 99 -0.64 -1.18 8.51
C GLU A 99 0.77 -1.80 8.64
N ASN A 100 1.32 -1.89 9.85
CA ASN A 100 2.64 -2.49 10.12
C ASN A 100 2.64 -4.01 10.04
N ARG A 101 1.48 -4.66 10.11
CA ARG A 101 1.38 -6.12 9.93
C ARG A 101 1.85 -6.54 8.54
N ARG A 102 1.95 -5.63 7.55
CA ARG A 102 2.60 -5.92 6.27
C ARG A 102 4.04 -6.42 6.41
N TYR A 103 4.76 -6.01 7.46
CA TYR A 103 6.12 -6.47 7.71
C TYR A 103 6.22 -7.94 8.10
N CYS A 104 5.09 -8.57 8.45
CA CYS A 104 5.04 -10.01 8.66
C CYS A 104 5.54 -10.77 7.42
N ALA A 105 5.43 -10.23 6.21
CA ALA A 105 6.00 -10.84 5.02
C ALA A 105 7.53 -11.13 5.13
N PHE A 106 8.27 -10.37 5.94
CA PHE A 106 9.69 -10.59 6.22
C PHE A 106 9.94 -11.61 7.34
N ASP A 107 8.92 -12.00 8.11
CA ASP A 107 9.08 -12.90 9.26
C ASP A 107 9.50 -14.31 8.83
N PRO A 108 10.44 -14.99 9.50
CA PRO A 108 10.84 -16.35 9.17
C PRO A 108 9.69 -17.38 9.22
N ARG A 109 8.61 -17.10 9.96
CA ARG A 109 7.40 -17.95 10.03
C ARG A 109 6.44 -17.73 8.86
N SER A 110 6.68 -16.74 8.02
CA SER A 110 5.80 -16.42 6.88
C SER A 110 6.00 -17.37 5.70
N GLN A 111 4.97 -17.52 4.86
CA GLN A 111 4.87 -18.66 3.93
C GLN A 111 5.76 -18.61 2.68
N PHE A 112 6.06 -17.42 2.17
CA PHE A 112 6.79 -17.23 0.90
C PHE A 112 8.27 -16.92 1.12
N ASP A 113 9.15 -17.52 0.31
CA ASP A 113 10.59 -17.24 0.32
C ASP A 113 10.91 -15.93 -0.42
N LYS A 114 10.31 -15.74 -1.60
CA LYS A 114 10.27 -14.47 -2.34
C LYS A 114 8.83 -14.02 -2.41
N PHE A 115 8.59 -12.74 -2.23
CA PHE A 115 7.24 -12.22 -2.25
C PHE A 115 7.15 -10.86 -2.94
N ILE A 116 5.96 -10.57 -3.46
CA ILE A 116 5.52 -9.22 -3.85
C ILE A 116 4.45 -8.79 -2.84
N TYR A 117 4.55 -7.59 -2.31
CA TYR A 117 3.50 -6.95 -1.53
C TYR A 117 2.73 -5.97 -2.41
N LEU A 118 1.40 -6.03 -2.31
CA LEU A 118 0.46 -5.14 -2.98
C LEU A 118 -0.54 -4.58 -1.96
N ASP A 119 -0.67 -3.25 -1.87
CA ASP A 119 -1.78 -2.65 -1.11
C ASP A 119 -3.13 -3.07 -1.74
N ALA A 120 -4.17 -3.22 -0.92
CA ALA A 120 -5.46 -3.75 -1.36
C ALA A 120 -6.15 -2.88 -2.42
N ASP A 121 -5.80 -1.60 -2.51
CA ASP A 121 -6.27 -0.64 -3.51
C ASP A 121 -5.37 -0.58 -4.75
N THR A 122 -4.75 -1.70 -5.10
CA THR A 122 -4.06 -1.90 -6.37
C THR A 122 -4.83 -2.85 -7.28
N LEU A 123 -4.55 -2.82 -8.58
CA LEU A 123 -4.97 -3.79 -9.57
C LEU A 123 -3.76 -4.21 -10.39
N VAL A 124 -3.54 -5.51 -10.55
CA VAL A 124 -2.46 -6.04 -11.40
C VAL A 124 -2.93 -6.08 -12.85
N MET A 125 -2.08 -5.66 -13.78
CA MET A 125 -2.45 -5.49 -15.21
C MET A 125 -1.67 -6.42 -16.15
N GLN A 126 -0.65 -7.12 -15.65
CA GLN A 126 0.15 -8.10 -16.39
C GLN A 126 0.82 -9.12 -15.46
N PRO A 127 1.38 -10.22 -16.00
CA PRO A 127 2.17 -11.17 -15.21
C PRO A 127 3.35 -10.51 -14.48
N LEU A 128 3.70 -11.04 -13.31
CA LEU A 128 4.69 -10.45 -12.40
C LEU A 128 5.97 -11.30 -12.28
N ASP A 129 6.16 -12.31 -13.13
CA ASP A 129 7.31 -13.22 -13.08
C ASP A 129 8.66 -12.48 -13.08
N PHE A 130 8.76 -11.45 -13.93
CA PHE A 130 9.96 -10.60 -14.05
C PHE A 130 10.36 -9.93 -12.72
N VAL A 131 9.42 -9.69 -11.81
CA VAL A 131 9.69 -9.11 -10.48
C VAL A 131 10.31 -10.17 -9.55
N PHE A 132 9.84 -11.42 -9.64
CA PHE A 132 10.41 -12.53 -8.88
C PHE A 132 11.79 -12.96 -9.39
N GLU A 133 11.99 -12.89 -10.71
CA GLU A 133 13.30 -13.10 -11.36
C GLU A 133 14.30 -12.03 -10.90
N GLN A 134 13.90 -10.76 -10.82
CA GLN A 134 14.78 -9.69 -10.33
C GLN A 134 15.25 -9.90 -8.88
N LEU A 135 14.49 -10.66 -8.07
CA LEU A 135 14.89 -11.04 -6.72
C LEU A 135 16.00 -12.11 -6.68
N ASP A 136 16.41 -12.69 -7.81
CA ASP A 136 17.63 -13.51 -7.87
C ASP A 136 18.89 -12.64 -7.73
N ASP A 137 18.86 -11.43 -8.26
CA ASP A 137 20.00 -10.51 -8.26
C ASP A 137 19.93 -9.46 -7.15
N HIS A 138 18.73 -9.17 -6.62
CA HIS A 138 18.51 -8.13 -5.62
C HIS A 138 17.66 -8.61 -4.44
N ASP A 139 17.78 -7.95 -3.29
CA ASP A 139 17.04 -8.27 -2.07
C ASP A 139 15.73 -7.49 -1.95
N PHE A 140 15.67 -6.33 -2.60
CA PHE A 140 14.52 -5.45 -2.59
C PHE A 140 14.27 -4.87 -3.99
N VAL A 141 13.07 -5.07 -4.51
CA VAL A 141 12.69 -4.68 -5.88
C VAL A 141 11.42 -3.85 -5.83
N VAL A 142 11.37 -2.75 -6.56
CA VAL A 142 10.20 -1.88 -6.66
C VAL A 142 9.93 -1.47 -8.10
N TYR A 143 8.72 -0.99 -8.35
CA TYR A 143 8.36 -0.30 -9.60
C TYR A 143 7.53 0.93 -9.24
N ASP A 144 8.21 2.03 -8.97
CA ASP A 144 7.60 3.19 -8.33
C ASP A 144 8.33 4.50 -8.71
N PHE A 145 7.65 5.64 -8.52
CA PHE A 145 8.15 6.98 -8.83
C PHE A 145 8.25 7.92 -7.63
N GLN A 146 8.09 7.42 -6.39
CA GLN A 146 8.13 8.25 -5.18
C GLN A 146 9.47 8.95 -4.99
N TYR A 147 10.57 8.43 -5.56
CA TYR A 147 11.87 9.10 -5.62
C TYR A 147 11.84 10.53 -6.19
N LYS A 148 10.79 10.89 -6.95
CA LYS A 148 10.59 12.25 -7.46
C LYS A 148 10.11 13.24 -6.38
N ASP A 149 9.61 12.75 -5.25
CA ASP A 149 9.12 13.58 -4.15
C ASP A 149 9.38 12.92 -2.78
N PRO A 150 10.45 13.32 -2.07
CA PRO A 150 10.77 12.76 -0.76
C PRO A 150 9.90 13.30 0.39
N SER A 151 9.06 14.30 0.16
CA SER A 151 8.31 15.01 1.21
C SER A 151 7.25 14.15 1.93
N HIS A 152 6.90 13.00 1.33
CA HIS A 152 6.00 12.00 1.92
C HIS A 152 6.71 10.77 2.47
N ILE A 153 8.06 10.79 2.49
CA ILE A 153 8.90 9.70 3.00
C ILE A 153 9.72 10.15 4.20
N PHE A 154 10.37 11.32 4.10
CA PHE A 154 11.25 11.82 5.14
C PHE A 154 10.87 13.25 5.56
N ASN A 155 11.28 13.59 6.78
CA ASN A 155 11.25 14.94 7.29
C ASN A 155 12.40 15.76 6.66
N LEU A 156 12.09 16.46 5.58
CA LEU A 156 13.10 17.24 4.82
C LEU A 156 13.70 18.42 5.61
N SER A 157 13.10 18.83 6.74
CA SER A 157 13.66 19.86 7.60
C SER A 157 14.61 19.30 8.67
N SER A 158 14.87 18.00 8.69
CA SER A 158 15.80 17.38 9.63
C SER A 158 17.22 17.46 9.08
N ASP A 159 18.11 18.17 9.77
CA ASP A 159 19.53 18.24 9.40
C ASP A 159 20.19 16.85 9.40
N ARG A 160 19.65 15.92 10.20
CA ARG A 160 20.09 14.53 10.29
C ARG A 160 19.89 13.75 8.99
N LEU A 161 18.96 14.15 8.12
CA LEU A 161 18.62 13.41 6.91
C LEU A 161 19.82 13.24 5.97
N LEU A 162 20.53 14.33 5.70
CA LEU A 162 21.69 14.32 4.78
C LEU A 162 22.96 13.76 5.44
N GLU A 163 22.99 13.65 6.77
CA GLU A 163 24.04 12.92 7.49
C GLU A 163 23.88 11.39 7.32
N LEU A 164 22.64 10.92 7.18
CA LEU A 164 22.32 9.49 7.04
C LEU A 164 22.32 9.03 5.58
N PHE A 165 21.67 9.81 4.71
CA PHE A 165 21.47 9.44 3.32
C PHE A 165 21.94 10.57 2.42
N SER A 166 22.81 10.25 1.47
CA SER A 166 23.20 11.21 0.45
C SER A 166 21.97 11.64 -0.36
N LYS A 167 22.05 12.84 -0.94
CA LYS A 167 20.98 13.38 -1.78
C LYS A 167 20.66 12.43 -2.94
N GLU A 168 21.69 11.85 -3.55
CA GLU A 168 21.56 10.91 -4.67
C GLU A 168 20.76 9.68 -4.25
N ARG A 169 20.99 9.14 -3.04
CA ARG A 169 20.23 8.00 -2.51
C ARG A 169 18.78 8.38 -2.26
N ILE A 170 18.50 9.57 -1.73
CA ILE A 170 17.13 10.05 -1.51
C ILE A 170 16.40 10.21 -2.86
N GLU A 171 17.07 10.71 -3.89
CA GLU A 171 16.50 10.98 -5.22
C GLU A 171 16.43 9.73 -6.12
N SER A 172 16.95 8.58 -5.69
CA SER A 172 16.93 7.34 -6.49
C SER A 172 16.34 6.14 -5.76
N GLU A 173 16.44 6.08 -4.44
CA GLU A 173 16.13 4.82 -3.75
C GLU A 173 14.77 4.81 -3.08
N ILE A 174 14.21 5.95 -2.66
CA ILE A 174 12.95 5.95 -1.92
C ILE A 174 11.77 5.49 -2.78
N PHE A 175 10.79 4.87 -2.14
CA PHE A 175 9.67 4.24 -2.84
C PHE A 175 8.33 4.33 -2.09
N CYS A 176 7.22 4.24 -2.83
CA CYS A 176 5.90 4.04 -2.26
C CYS A 176 5.71 2.61 -1.76
N SER A 177 5.22 2.43 -0.53
CA SER A 177 5.08 1.10 0.09
C SER A 177 3.85 0.31 -0.37
N GLY A 178 3.15 0.75 -1.42
CA GLY A 178 1.99 0.05 -2.00
C GLY A 178 2.35 -1.02 -3.02
N PHE A 179 3.59 -1.02 -3.52
CA PHE A 179 4.16 -2.09 -4.33
C PHE A 179 5.65 -2.24 -3.98
N TYR A 180 6.04 -3.43 -3.55
CA TYR A 180 7.45 -3.81 -3.44
C TYR A 180 7.58 -5.32 -3.43
N ALA A 181 8.77 -5.83 -3.73
CA ALA A 181 9.08 -7.24 -3.65
C ALA A 181 10.36 -7.44 -2.84
N SER A 182 10.42 -8.53 -2.08
CA SER A 182 11.58 -8.87 -1.27
C SER A 182 11.58 -10.35 -0.90
N LYS A 183 12.45 -10.72 0.04
CA LYS A 183 12.65 -12.08 0.51
C LYS A 183 12.21 -12.20 1.97
N ARG A 184 11.80 -13.39 2.37
CA ARG A 184 11.62 -13.71 3.78
C ARG A 184 12.96 -13.59 4.48
N GLY A 185 12.96 -12.99 5.67
CA GLY A 185 14.17 -12.79 6.47
C GLY A 185 15.02 -11.59 6.07
N THR A 186 14.58 -10.70 5.15
CA THR A 186 15.33 -9.48 4.80
C THR A 186 15.65 -8.59 6.01
N PHE A 187 14.78 -8.60 7.04
CA PHE A 187 14.96 -7.81 8.26
C PHE A 187 14.95 -8.72 9.51
N PRO A 188 16.05 -9.44 9.79
CA PRO A 188 16.12 -10.35 10.93
C PRO A 188 16.10 -9.59 12.27
N PRO A 189 15.80 -10.27 13.40
CA PRO A 189 15.71 -9.64 14.72
C PRO A 189 16.91 -8.76 15.08
N GLU A 190 18.14 -9.22 14.86
CA GLU A 190 19.36 -8.46 15.18
C GLU A 190 19.46 -7.14 14.40
N GLN A 191 18.99 -7.11 13.14
CA GLN A 191 18.98 -5.90 12.34
C GLN A 191 17.89 -4.93 12.83
N ARG A 192 16.72 -5.44 13.24
CA ARG A 192 15.66 -4.63 13.83
C ARG A 192 16.12 -3.98 15.14
N ASP A 193 16.78 -4.72 16.02
CA ASP A 193 17.33 -4.20 17.26
C ASP A 193 18.39 -3.12 17.02
N TRP A 194 19.26 -3.34 16.03
CA TRP A 194 20.24 -2.34 15.61
C TRP A 194 19.56 -1.08 15.05
N LEU A 195 18.58 -1.20 14.15
CA LEU A 195 17.81 -0.06 13.63
C LEU A 195 17.15 0.74 14.75
N LEU A 196 16.54 0.06 15.73
CA LEU A 196 15.97 0.70 16.91
C LEU A 196 17.02 1.45 17.74
N SER A 197 18.26 0.94 17.82
CA SER A 197 19.36 1.65 18.49
C SER A 197 19.73 2.94 17.77
N GLN A 198 19.74 2.94 16.43
CA GLN A 198 20.06 4.13 15.63
C GLN A 198 18.94 5.18 15.75
N LEU A 199 17.68 4.74 15.70
CA LEU A 199 16.51 5.58 15.90
C LEU A 199 16.52 6.28 17.27
N ARG A 200 16.84 5.55 18.35
CA ARG A 200 17.02 6.12 19.69
C ARG A 200 18.18 7.12 19.78
N ASN A 201 19.17 7.00 18.91
CA ASN A 201 20.32 7.91 18.83
C ASN A 201 20.07 9.13 17.91
N GLY A 202 18.82 9.39 17.53
CA GLY A 202 18.40 10.62 16.86
C GLY A 202 17.96 10.43 15.41
N ASP A 203 18.16 9.26 14.81
CA ASP A 203 17.71 9.02 13.43
C ASP A 203 16.18 9.11 13.30
N SER A 204 15.43 8.93 14.40
CA SER A 204 13.97 9.10 14.39
C SER A 204 13.51 10.45 13.85
N ASP A 205 14.34 11.50 13.98
CA ASP A 205 14.00 12.86 13.55
C ASP A 205 13.85 12.98 12.02
N VAL A 206 14.32 11.99 11.24
CA VAL A 206 14.16 11.95 9.78
C VAL A 206 12.83 11.33 9.34
N LEU A 207 12.08 10.67 10.24
CA LEU A 207 10.86 9.97 9.89
C LEU A 207 9.69 10.93 9.63
N TYR A 208 8.89 10.63 8.60
CA TYR A 208 7.70 11.38 8.25
C TYR A 208 6.45 10.85 8.96
N MET A 209 5.97 11.59 9.95
CA MET A 209 4.88 11.19 10.85
C MET A 209 3.50 11.01 10.19
N ALA A 210 3.25 11.54 9.00
CA ALA A 210 1.93 11.46 8.37
C ALA A 210 1.73 10.20 7.51
N ALA A 211 2.82 9.55 7.09
CA ALA A 211 2.83 8.25 6.43
C ALA A 211 3.77 7.29 7.19
N PRO A 212 3.45 6.94 8.44
CA PRO A 212 4.41 6.35 9.36
C PRO A 212 5.01 5.05 8.83
N ASN A 213 4.19 4.17 8.26
CA ASN A 213 4.63 2.85 7.82
C ASN A 213 5.52 2.94 6.58
N GLN A 214 5.16 3.77 5.60
CA GLN A 214 5.98 4.01 4.42
C GLN A 214 7.34 4.62 4.78
N SER A 215 7.36 5.58 5.71
CA SER A 215 8.59 6.22 6.18
C SER A 215 9.51 5.21 6.89
N VAL A 216 8.95 4.39 7.79
CA VAL A 216 9.72 3.37 8.51
C VAL A 216 10.27 2.32 7.56
N LEU A 217 9.50 1.83 6.59
CA LEU A 217 9.99 0.84 5.62
C LEU A 217 11.14 1.40 4.76
N ASN A 218 11.04 2.65 4.32
CA ASN A 218 12.12 3.30 3.58
C ASN A 218 13.38 3.47 4.44
N TYR A 219 13.23 3.88 5.70
CA TYR A 219 14.35 3.95 6.65
C TYR A 219 14.98 2.56 6.86
N MET A 220 14.18 1.53 7.18
CA MET A 220 14.66 0.17 7.38
C MET A 220 15.49 -0.31 6.18
N ARG A 221 14.98 -0.13 4.96
CA ARG A 221 15.62 -0.59 3.74
C ARG A 221 16.88 0.23 3.39
N MET A 222 16.83 1.56 3.49
CA MET A 222 17.99 2.41 3.16
C MET A 222 19.13 2.30 4.17
N THR A 223 18.81 1.98 5.42
CA THR A 223 19.78 1.81 6.50
C THR A 223 20.30 0.37 6.58
N ALA A 224 19.52 -0.61 6.09
CA ALA A 224 19.95 -2.00 5.95
C ALA A 224 20.94 -2.19 4.79
N ASN A 225 21.84 -3.17 4.94
CA ASN A 225 22.74 -3.61 3.87
C ASN A 225 22.01 -4.57 2.91
N VAL A 226 21.02 -4.05 2.17
CA VAL A 226 20.21 -4.81 1.22
C VAL A 226 20.33 -4.22 -0.17
N SER A 227 20.52 -5.07 -1.18
CA SER A 227 20.58 -4.63 -2.57
C SER A 227 19.19 -4.16 -3.04
N PHE A 228 19.16 -3.09 -3.84
CA PHE A 228 17.93 -2.40 -4.24
C PHE A 228 17.84 -2.23 -5.76
N TYR A 229 16.66 -2.48 -6.32
CA TYR A 229 16.39 -2.26 -7.74
C TYR A 229 15.03 -1.60 -7.95
N ASN A 230 14.99 -0.52 -8.73
CA ASN A 230 13.74 0.12 -9.15
C ASN A 230 13.58 0.00 -10.67
N PHE A 231 12.56 -0.72 -11.13
CA PHE A 231 12.25 -0.84 -12.56
C PHE A 231 12.03 0.51 -13.24
N ALA A 232 11.44 1.49 -12.54
CA ALA A 232 11.18 2.82 -13.10
C ALA A 232 12.44 3.61 -13.48
N GLN A 233 13.61 3.22 -12.95
CA GLN A 233 14.89 3.86 -13.24
C GLN A 233 15.81 3.02 -14.13
N ASN A 234 15.56 1.72 -14.23
CA ASN A 234 16.45 0.77 -14.89
C ASN A 234 15.88 0.21 -16.20
N LEU A 235 14.58 0.37 -16.45
CA LEU A 235 13.98 0.07 -17.75
C LEU A 235 14.23 1.20 -18.74
N ALA A 236 14.26 0.87 -20.03
CA ALA A 236 14.31 1.86 -21.10
C ALA A 236 13.05 2.76 -21.10
N ASP A 237 13.20 4.02 -21.49
CA ASP A 237 12.13 5.03 -21.45
C ASP A 237 10.87 4.64 -22.23
N ASP A 238 11.01 3.82 -23.27
CA ASP A 238 9.91 3.28 -24.09
C ASP A 238 9.21 2.07 -23.45
N LYS A 239 9.74 1.54 -22.35
CA LYS A 239 9.19 0.42 -21.56
C LYS A 239 8.68 0.82 -20.19
N VAL A 240 9.15 1.94 -19.64
CA VAL A 240 8.69 2.48 -18.36
C VAL A 240 7.24 2.95 -18.48
N THR A 241 6.39 2.43 -17.59
CA THR A 241 4.98 2.81 -17.42
C THR A 241 4.75 3.46 -16.07
N GLY A 242 3.86 4.43 -15.98
CA GLY A 242 3.35 4.93 -14.70
C GLY A 242 2.55 3.88 -13.92
N CYS A 243 2.17 4.17 -12.67
CA CYS A 243 1.33 3.29 -11.85
C CYS A 243 0.19 4.00 -11.12
N CYS A 244 0.18 5.35 -11.09
CA CYS A 244 -0.72 6.11 -10.24
C CYS A 244 -2.05 6.40 -10.92
N VAL A 245 -3.16 6.14 -10.24
CA VAL A 245 -4.53 6.38 -10.76
C VAL A 245 -4.79 7.83 -11.18
N THR A 246 -4.02 8.79 -10.66
CA THR A 246 -4.17 10.22 -10.99
C THR A 246 -3.37 10.64 -12.22
N SER A 247 -2.59 9.74 -12.82
CA SER A 247 -1.91 9.99 -14.08
C SER A 247 -2.96 10.16 -15.21
N PRO A 248 -2.96 11.29 -15.93
CA PRO A 248 -4.04 11.64 -16.86
C PRO A 248 -3.93 10.95 -18.22
N HIS A 249 -2.81 10.28 -18.49
CA HIS A 249 -2.43 9.85 -19.83
C HIS A 249 -2.56 8.35 -20.08
N PHE A 250 -3.05 7.55 -19.11
CA PHE A 250 -3.23 6.12 -19.38
C PHE A 250 -4.48 5.84 -20.20
N GLU A 251 -4.35 4.85 -21.08
CA GLU A 251 -5.41 4.37 -21.97
C GLU A 251 -6.04 3.09 -21.41
N ASN A 252 -7.36 3.02 -21.41
CA ASN A 252 -8.07 1.78 -21.06
C ASN A 252 -8.46 1.04 -22.33
N VAL A 253 -7.91 -0.17 -22.51
CA VAL A 253 -8.29 -1.10 -23.59
C VAL A 253 -8.80 -2.38 -22.95
N ASN A 254 -10.11 -2.62 -23.03
CA ASN A 254 -10.78 -3.80 -22.49
C ASN A 254 -10.48 -4.07 -21.00
N ASN A 255 -10.49 -3.03 -20.16
CA ASN A 255 -10.20 -3.07 -18.72
C ASN A 255 -8.74 -3.39 -18.36
N ILE A 256 -7.83 -3.31 -19.33
CA ILE A 256 -6.38 -3.28 -19.12
C ILE A 256 -5.90 -1.86 -19.39
N ILE A 257 -5.06 -1.36 -18.48
CA ILE A 257 -4.53 -0.01 -18.57
C ILE A 257 -3.16 -0.03 -19.26
N TYR A 258 -2.95 0.92 -20.17
CA TYR A 258 -1.74 1.09 -20.94
C TYR A 258 -1.14 2.49 -20.75
N ASP A 259 0.20 2.56 -20.77
CA ASP A 259 0.98 3.79 -20.84
C ASP A 259 1.92 3.71 -22.04
N LYS A 260 1.78 4.64 -22.98
CA LYS A 260 2.55 4.67 -24.25
C LYS A 260 2.54 3.34 -25.01
N GLY A 261 1.39 2.66 -25.04
CA GLY A 261 1.22 1.37 -25.71
C GLY A 261 1.74 0.14 -24.96
N ASN A 262 2.34 0.30 -23.77
CA ASN A 262 2.73 -0.81 -22.90
C ASN A 262 1.69 -1.02 -21.80
N LYS A 263 1.41 -2.27 -21.43
CA LYS A 263 0.58 -2.57 -20.27
C LYS A 263 1.25 -2.04 -19.02
N LEU A 264 0.48 -1.44 -18.12
CA LEU A 264 0.96 -1.16 -16.77
C LEU A 264 1.35 -2.47 -16.09
N THR A 265 2.29 -2.41 -15.14
CA THR A 265 2.51 -3.50 -14.19
C THR A 265 1.32 -3.63 -13.24
N TYR A 266 0.92 -2.50 -12.66
CA TYR A 266 -0.20 -2.39 -11.75
C TYR A 266 -0.74 -0.95 -11.79
N LEU A 267 -2.02 -0.80 -11.44
CA LEU A 267 -2.67 0.48 -11.20
C LEU A 267 -2.90 0.63 -9.70
N HIS A 268 -2.37 1.69 -9.10
CA HIS A 268 -2.50 2.00 -7.68
C HIS A 268 -3.45 3.17 -7.48
N TYR A 269 -4.55 2.94 -6.75
CA TYR A 269 -5.53 3.96 -6.40
C TYR A 269 -5.08 4.88 -5.25
N ILE A 270 -3.77 5.11 -5.15
CA ILE A 270 -3.12 5.89 -4.09
C ILE A 270 -3.79 7.25 -3.91
N GLY A 271 -4.03 7.61 -2.65
CA GLY A 271 -4.66 8.87 -2.27
C GLY A 271 -6.19 8.87 -2.35
N LEU A 272 -6.83 7.82 -2.88
CA LEU A 272 -8.28 7.67 -2.83
C LEU A 272 -8.73 6.99 -1.53
N SER A 273 -9.75 7.54 -0.88
CA SER A 273 -10.27 6.98 0.38
C SER A 273 -10.99 5.66 0.14
N SER A 274 -10.76 4.65 0.98
CA SER A 274 -11.51 3.38 0.95
C SER A 274 -13.04 3.56 1.02
N LYS A 275 -13.51 4.63 1.68
CA LYS A 275 -14.94 4.98 1.74
C LYS A 275 -15.54 5.21 0.35
N LEU A 276 -14.75 5.71 -0.60
CA LEU A 276 -15.16 5.95 -1.97
C LEU A 276 -15.58 4.63 -2.66
N PHE A 277 -14.76 3.60 -2.51
CA PHE A 277 -14.99 2.27 -3.07
C PHE A 277 -16.22 1.59 -2.48
N ASN A 278 -16.45 1.74 -1.18
CA ASN A 278 -17.65 1.19 -0.54
C ASN A 278 -18.92 1.89 -1.05
N LYS A 279 -18.94 3.22 -1.09
CA LYS A 279 -20.08 3.99 -1.59
C LYS A 279 -20.43 3.67 -3.04
N VAL A 280 -19.43 3.54 -3.91
CA VAL A 280 -19.66 3.22 -5.32
C VAL A 280 -20.22 1.80 -5.48
N CYS A 281 -19.72 0.83 -4.69
CA CYS A 281 -20.25 -0.55 -4.66
C CYS A 281 -21.66 -0.63 -4.05
N GLU A 282 -22.03 0.30 -3.16
CA GLU A 282 -23.38 0.45 -2.59
C GLU A 282 -24.36 1.15 -3.54
N GLY A 283 -23.89 1.60 -4.71
CA GLY A 283 -24.74 2.21 -5.75
C GLY A 283 -24.74 3.73 -5.79
N GLU A 284 -23.94 4.42 -4.97
CA GLU A 284 -23.74 5.86 -5.15
C GLU A 284 -22.95 6.11 -6.45
N ASN A 285 -23.53 6.85 -7.40
CA ASN A 285 -22.83 7.21 -8.63
C ASN A 285 -21.76 8.29 -8.35
N ILE A 286 -20.59 7.86 -7.88
CA ILE A 286 -19.42 8.69 -7.66
C ILE A 286 -18.42 8.41 -8.78
N ASP A 287 -17.90 9.46 -9.39
CA ASP A 287 -16.87 9.38 -10.43
C ASP A 287 -15.48 9.60 -9.82
N PHE A 288 -14.54 8.75 -10.19
CA PHE A 288 -13.12 8.83 -9.87
C PHE A 288 -12.30 8.15 -10.98
N PRO A 289 -11.02 8.52 -11.15
CA PRO A 289 -10.21 8.01 -12.24
C PRO A 289 -10.18 6.47 -12.25
N TYR A 290 -10.42 5.89 -13.43
CA TYR A 290 -10.46 4.44 -13.65
C TYR A 290 -11.47 3.67 -12.76
N ARG A 291 -12.56 4.31 -12.32
CA ARG A 291 -13.66 3.66 -11.56
C ARG A 291 -14.21 2.42 -12.26
N ASP A 292 -14.47 2.51 -13.56
CA ASP A 292 -15.13 1.41 -14.26
C ASP A 292 -14.22 0.19 -14.43
N VAL A 293 -12.90 0.37 -14.38
CA VAL A 293 -11.89 -0.69 -14.32
C VAL A 293 -11.89 -1.34 -12.94
N PHE A 294 -11.91 -0.54 -11.87
CA PHE A 294 -12.12 -1.06 -10.51
C PHE A 294 -13.39 -1.91 -10.41
N LEU A 295 -14.53 -1.38 -10.90
CA LEU A 295 -15.80 -2.10 -10.88
C LEU A 295 -15.78 -3.36 -11.75
N HIS A 296 -15.05 -3.35 -12.87
CA HIS A 296 -14.86 -4.55 -13.68
C HIS A 296 -14.21 -5.66 -12.86
N TYR A 297 -13.06 -5.41 -12.24
CA TYR A 297 -12.38 -6.45 -11.45
C TYR A 297 -13.14 -6.79 -10.17
N ARG A 298 -13.74 -5.81 -9.48
CA ARG A 298 -14.55 -6.08 -8.29
C ARG A 298 -15.67 -7.08 -8.57
N TYR A 299 -16.33 -6.97 -9.72
CA TYR A 299 -17.47 -7.79 -10.11
C TYR A 299 -17.13 -8.81 -11.21
N LEU A 300 -15.85 -9.17 -11.38
CA LEU A 300 -15.39 -10.05 -12.46
C LEU A 300 -16.20 -11.36 -12.54
N HIS A 301 -16.40 -12.00 -11.39
CA HIS A 301 -17.15 -13.26 -11.26
C HIS A 301 -18.63 -13.07 -10.91
N GLU A 302 -19.06 -11.82 -10.72
CA GLU A 302 -20.44 -11.48 -10.34
C GLU A 302 -20.95 -10.27 -11.14
N PRO A 303 -20.88 -10.28 -12.49
CA PRO A 303 -21.15 -9.10 -13.31
C PRO A 303 -22.58 -8.58 -13.13
N ASP A 304 -23.54 -9.45 -12.85
CA ASP A 304 -24.94 -9.09 -12.59
C ASP A 304 -25.14 -8.29 -11.29
N LYS A 305 -24.19 -8.38 -10.35
CA LYS A 305 -24.20 -7.61 -9.10
C LYS A 305 -23.55 -6.23 -9.24
N ARG A 306 -22.94 -5.91 -10.39
CA ARG A 306 -22.32 -4.61 -10.63
C ARG A 306 -23.39 -3.50 -10.55
N PRO A 307 -23.16 -2.42 -9.77
CA PRO A 307 -24.11 -1.32 -9.66
C PRO A 307 -24.46 -0.70 -11.01
N LYS A 308 -25.76 -0.52 -11.24
CA LYS A 308 -26.30 0.19 -12.41
C LYS A 308 -26.63 1.63 -12.02
N PHE A 309 -25.78 2.56 -12.41
CA PHE A 309 -25.98 3.97 -12.07
C PHE A 309 -27.02 4.62 -12.99
N THR A 310 -28.10 5.15 -12.41
CA THR A 310 -29.17 5.86 -13.13
C THR A 310 -29.14 7.38 -12.95
N THR A 311 -28.30 7.87 -12.04
CA THR A 311 -28.17 9.29 -11.71
C THR A 311 -26.94 9.91 -12.36
N LYS A 312 -26.80 11.25 -12.34
CA LYS A 312 -25.58 11.93 -12.78
C LYS A 312 -24.44 11.64 -11.79
N ALA A 313 -23.26 11.34 -12.32
CA ALA A 313 -22.09 11.07 -11.49
C ALA A 313 -21.65 12.32 -10.71
N LYS A 314 -21.30 12.12 -9.44
CA LYS A 314 -20.73 13.15 -8.57
C LYS A 314 -19.22 13.00 -8.54
N ALA A 315 -18.46 14.07 -8.76
CA ALA A 315 -17.01 14.02 -8.63
C ALA A 315 -16.60 13.66 -7.19
N TYR A 316 -15.69 12.70 -7.03
CA TYR A 316 -15.20 12.26 -5.71
C TYR A 316 -14.54 13.37 -4.90
N ASN A 317 -14.00 14.38 -5.57
CA ASN A 317 -13.32 15.54 -5.00
C ASN A 317 -14.16 16.83 -5.07
N ALA A 318 -15.48 16.72 -5.23
CA ALA A 318 -16.35 17.88 -5.31
C ALA A 318 -16.21 18.78 -4.06
N PRO A 319 -16.06 20.11 -4.23
CA PRO A 319 -15.97 21.01 -3.10
C PRO A 319 -17.28 20.97 -2.28
N PRO A 320 -17.23 21.21 -0.96
CA PRO A 320 -18.42 21.21 -0.13
C PRO A 320 -19.42 22.25 -0.63
N SER A 321 -20.70 21.87 -0.66
CA SER A 321 -21.79 22.75 -1.10
C SER A 321 -21.88 24.01 -0.23
N LEU A 322 -22.50 25.08 -0.75
CA LEU A 322 -22.78 26.30 0.01
C LEU A 322 -23.54 26.01 1.32
N ALA A 323 -24.54 25.14 1.29
CA ALA A 323 -25.28 24.71 2.48
C ALA A 323 -24.37 23.98 3.49
N THR A 324 -23.48 23.11 3.01
CA THR A 324 -22.49 22.42 3.87
C THR A 324 -21.50 23.40 4.48
N LYS A 325 -21.06 24.41 3.73
CA LYS A 325 -20.18 25.49 4.23
C LYS A 325 -20.89 26.33 5.31
N VAL A 326 -22.18 26.65 5.10
CA VAL A 326 -23.00 27.40 6.06
C VAL A 326 -23.24 26.60 7.34
N LEU A 327 -23.64 25.33 7.24
CA LEU A 327 -23.84 24.45 8.41
C LEU A 327 -22.54 24.22 9.19
N LYS A 328 -21.40 24.08 8.49
CA LYS A 328 -20.07 23.97 9.13
C LYS A 328 -19.68 25.27 9.83
N LYS A 329 -19.99 26.43 9.26
CA LYS A 329 -19.76 27.76 9.86
C LYS A 329 -20.66 28.01 11.09
N LEU A 330 -21.83 27.38 11.12
CA LEU A 330 -22.78 27.43 12.23
C LEU A 330 -22.53 26.37 13.32
N GLY A 331 -21.49 25.53 13.19
CA GLY A 331 -21.19 24.46 14.15
C GLY A 331 -22.20 23.30 14.16
N LEU A 332 -23.08 23.23 13.16
CA LEU A 332 -24.19 22.27 13.10
C LEU A 332 -23.82 20.96 12.40
N THR A 333 -22.60 20.83 11.86
CA THR A 333 -22.07 19.54 11.38
C THR A 333 -21.32 18.84 12.51
N GLY A 334 -22.07 18.26 13.44
CA GLY A 334 -21.58 17.33 14.45
C GLY A 334 -22.66 16.28 14.70
N GLY A 335 -22.43 15.02 14.33
CA GLY A 335 -23.40 13.96 14.54
C GLY A 335 -23.09 12.70 13.76
N GLY A 336 -22.24 11.85 14.35
CA GLY A 336 -21.87 10.54 13.82
C GLY A 336 -20.55 10.10 14.47
N LYS A 337 -20.59 9.90 15.79
CA LYS A 337 -19.58 9.12 16.49
C LYS A 337 -19.78 7.64 16.18
#